data_AF-A0A2N1P810-F1
#
_entry.id   AF-A0A2N1P810-F1
#
_cell.length_a   1.000
_cell.length_b   1.000
_cell.length_c   1.000
_cell.angle_alpha   90.00
_cell.angle_beta   90.00
_cell.angle_gamma   90.00
#
_symmetry.space_group_name_H-M   'P 1'
#
loop_
_entity.id
_entity.type
_entity.pdbx_description
1 polymer ?
#
loop_
_entity_poly.entity_id
_entity_poly.type
_entity_poly.pdbx_seq_one_letter_code
_entity_poly.pdbx_strand_id
1 'polypeptide(L)'
;MIYLLISVTAGEGSAKGTLFAQSNYESEKEGDYMLDNKFKCGFCNEQLESGAEPKVHKDSNGYYINTLSENVKVYFDDYYQFLSKVYERCQEEMDDIEAKMSGTPKNHVETLSYLRARKIIIQITQKTARSFYTDGTNFGVIMTPWCFGTVILEKVEIYRERLARGDVDDSNIPEFAYYVIRYMDEIYKRVLLDIFDFPTDAFKMRWQYSELLKRYSKVLSNITTSLNSVLTMIKNYGT
;
A
#
# COMPACT_ATOMS: atom_id res chain seq x y z
N MET A 1 19.69 -15.52 -9.69
CA MET A 1 18.96 -15.91 -10.91
C MET A 1 18.53 -17.37 -10.76
N ILE A 2 17.29 -17.61 -10.34
CA ILE A 2 16.69 -18.96 -10.31
C ILE A 2 15.27 -18.81 -10.85
N TYR A 3 15.01 -19.52 -11.96
CA TYR A 3 13.72 -19.63 -12.63
C TYR A 3 12.78 -20.56 -11.86
N LEU A 4 11.47 -20.30 -11.92
CA LEU A 4 10.48 -21.38 -11.78
C LEU A 4 9.47 -21.29 -12.92
N LEU A 5 9.51 -22.30 -13.79
CA LEU A 5 8.49 -22.63 -14.79
C LEU A 5 7.20 -23.10 -14.11
N ILE A 6 6.06 -22.69 -14.64
CA ILE A 6 4.75 -23.28 -14.33
C ILE A 6 4.27 -24.01 -15.58
N SER A 7 4.13 -25.33 -15.49
CA SER A 7 3.47 -26.17 -16.50
C SER A 7 1.96 -26.08 -16.33
N VAL A 8 1.25 -25.86 -17.45
CA VAL A 8 -0.21 -25.84 -17.53
C VAL A 8 -0.69 -27.23 -17.92
N THR A 9 -1.49 -27.87 -17.07
CA THR A 9 -2.41 -28.93 -17.50
C THR A 9 -3.81 -28.59 -17.02
N ALA A 10 -4.72 -28.50 -17.99
CA ALA A 10 -6.15 -28.30 -17.81
C ALA A 10 -6.79 -29.57 -17.24
N GLY A 11 -7.64 -29.39 -16.23
CA GLY A 11 -8.42 -30.44 -15.59
C GLY A 11 -9.39 -29.77 -14.62
N GLU A 12 -10.65 -30.13 -14.72
CA GLU A 12 -11.84 -29.43 -14.25
C GLU A 12 -11.88 -29.08 -12.74
N GLY A 13 -12.49 -27.93 -12.44
CA GLY A 13 -13.12 -27.66 -11.14
C GLY A 13 -12.21 -27.38 -9.95
N SER A 14 -11.53 -26.22 -9.89
CA SER A 14 -10.96 -25.73 -8.64
C SER A 14 -10.71 -24.23 -8.69
N ALA A 15 -11.10 -23.52 -7.62
CA ALA A 15 -10.84 -22.11 -7.40
C ALA A 15 -9.33 -21.85 -7.40
N LYS A 16 -8.81 -21.33 -8.51
CA LYS A 16 -7.40 -20.94 -8.65
C LYS A 16 -7.18 -19.60 -7.94
N GLY A 17 -6.98 -19.66 -6.63
CA GLY A 17 -6.24 -18.64 -5.90
C GLY A 17 -4.77 -18.75 -6.31
N THR A 18 -4.27 -17.74 -7.01
CA THR A 18 -2.86 -17.65 -7.38
C THR A 18 -2.05 -17.39 -6.12
N LEU A 19 -1.58 -18.47 -5.50
CA LEU A 19 -0.58 -18.48 -4.43
C LEU A 19 0.74 -17.93 -5.00
N PHE A 20 1.07 -16.70 -4.63
CA PHE A 20 2.44 -16.22 -4.70
C PHE A 20 3.12 -16.47 -3.35
N ALA A 21 4.04 -17.43 -3.41
CA ALA A 21 5.14 -17.75 -2.49
C ALA A 21 5.04 -17.23 -1.04
N GLN A 22 4.66 -18.14 -0.15
CA GLN A 22 5.29 -18.23 1.17
C GLN A 22 6.79 -18.48 0.94
N SER A 23 7.63 -17.48 1.17
CA SER A 23 9.05 -17.69 1.38
C SER A 23 9.25 -18.17 2.82
N ASN A 24 9.88 -19.33 2.99
CA ASN A 24 10.34 -19.85 4.27
C ASN A 24 11.22 -18.80 4.96
N TYR A 25 10.72 -18.17 6.02
CA TYR A 25 11.52 -17.32 6.90
C TYR A 25 11.65 -18.04 8.24
N GLU A 26 12.88 -18.44 8.54
CA GLU A 26 13.25 -19.04 9.81
C GLU A 26 13.09 -18.03 10.95
N SER A 27 12.66 -18.56 12.09
CA SER A 27 12.26 -17.86 13.30
C SER A 27 13.42 -17.20 14.06
N GLU A 28 13.34 -15.90 14.27
CA GLU A 28 13.87 -15.20 15.45
C GLU A 28 12.78 -14.22 15.92
N LYS A 29 11.88 -14.66 16.81
CA LYS A 29 11.86 -14.40 18.26
C LYS A 29 11.83 -12.92 18.66
N GLU A 30 10.69 -12.51 19.24
CA GLU A 30 10.45 -11.33 20.09
C GLU A 30 11.33 -10.10 19.77
N GLY A 31 11.06 -9.47 18.64
CA GLY A 31 11.67 -8.18 18.29
C GLY A 31 10.66 -7.06 18.46
N ASP A 32 10.96 -6.09 19.33
CA ASP A 32 10.34 -4.76 19.28
C ASP A 32 10.66 -4.19 17.89
N TYR A 33 9.80 -4.41 16.90
CA TYR A 33 10.02 -3.95 15.53
C TYR A 33 10.03 -2.41 15.56
N MET A 34 11.22 -1.82 15.50
CA MET A 34 11.40 -0.38 15.43
C MET A 34 11.89 0.04 14.05
N LEU A 35 11.16 0.95 13.42
CA LEU A 35 11.59 1.61 12.20
C LEU A 35 12.59 2.72 12.56
N ASP A 36 13.78 2.68 11.95
CA ASP A 36 14.85 3.68 12.16
C ASP A 36 15.22 3.88 13.65
N ASN A 37 15.07 2.83 14.48
CA ASN A 37 15.24 2.88 15.94
C ASN A 37 14.42 4.00 16.64
N LYS A 38 13.37 4.51 15.99
CA LYS A 38 12.60 5.69 16.43
C LYS A 38 11.10 5.42 16.48
N PHE A 39 10.56 4.71 15.49
CA PHE A 39 9.13 4.49 15.38
C PHE A 39 8.77 3.06 15.76
N LYS A 40 7.89 2.91 16.76
CA LYS A 40 7.37 1.61 17.17
C LYS A 40 6.23 1.17 16.26
N CYS A 41 6.07 -0.15 16.12
CA CYS A 41 4.90 -0.72 15.46
C CYS A 41 3.61 -0.29 16.18
N GLY A 42 2.56 -0.05 15.39
CA GLY A 42 1.28 0.44 15.91
C GLY A 42 0.61 -0.54 16.86
N PHE A 43 0.65 -1.84 16.54
CA PHE A 43 0.07 -2.91 17.35
C PHE A 43 1.17 -3.75 18.01
N CYS A 44 1.43 -3.49 19.29
CA CYS A 44 2.36 -4.29 20.10
C CYS A 44 1.68 -5.58 20.59
N ASN A 45 2.48 -6.62 20.87
CA ASN A 45 1.96 -7.91 21.40
C ASN A 45 1.09 -7.73 22.64
N GLU A 46 1.44 -6.81 23.54
CA GLU A 46 0.66 -6.49 24.74
C GLU A 46 -0.76 -5.99 24.40
N GLN A 47 -0.92 -5.23 23.31
CA GLN A 47 -2.24 -4.74 22.84
C GLN A 47 -3.04 -5.87 22.18
N LEU A 48 -2.35 -6.76 21.45
CA LEU A 48 -2.96 -7.93 20.81
C LEU A 48 -3.36 -9.01 21.83
N GLU A 49 -2.69 -9.06 22.99
CA GLU A 49 -2.99 -9.96 24.10
C GLU A 49 -4.10 -9.45 25.01
N SER A 50 -4.15 -8.14 25.24
CA SER A 50 -5.15 -7.51 26.13
C SER A 50 -6.49 -7.22 25.44
N GLY A 51 -6.50 -7.06 24.12
CA GLY A 51 -7.69 -6.78 23.33
C GLY A 51 -8.41 -8.04 22.88
N ALA A 52 -9.64 -8.25 23.37
CA ALA A 52 -10.57 -9.20 22.75
C ALA A 52 -11.17 -8.59 21.46
N GLU A 53 -10.33 -8.29 20.47
CA GLU A 53 -10.79 -7.80 19.16
C GLU A 53 -11.29 -8.98 18.32
N PRO A 54 -12.58 -9.01 17.90
CA PRO A 54 -13.15 -10.16 17.18
C PRO A 54 -12.48 -10.49 15.84
N LYS A 55 -11.79 -9.50 15.25
CA LYS A 55 -11.10 -9.62 13.96
C LYS A 55 -9.69 -10.18 14.07
N VAL A 56 -9.11 -10.16 15.27
CA VAL A 56 -7.75 -10.63 15.53
C VAL A 56 -7.81 -12.07 15.97
N HIS A 57 -6.99 -12.89 15.34
CA HIS A 57 -6.88 -14.31 15.62
C HIS A 57 -5.42 -14.66 15.94
N LYS A 58 -5.20 -15.78 16.63
CA LYS A 58 -3.87 -16.28 16.97
C LYS A 58 -3.78 -17.76 16.60
N ASP A 59 -2.74 -18.12 15.87
CA ASP A 59 -2.37 -19.52 15.62
C ASP A 59 -0.88 -19.77 15.95
N SER A 60 -0.33 -20.91 15.54
CA SER A 60 1.08 -21.27 15.80
C SER A 60 2.08 -20.29 15.20
N ASN A 61 1.68 -19.51 14.19
CA ASN A 61 2.55 -18.58 13.47
C ASN A 61 2.40 -17.14 13.98
N GLY A 62 1.58 -16.90 15.01
CA GLY A 62 1.40 -15.59 15.64
C GLY A 62 0.00 -14.99 15.44
N TYR A 63 -0.08 -13.67 15.60
CA TYR A 63 -1.32 -12.91 15.43
C TYR A 63 -1.59 -12.62 13.96
N TYR A 64 -2.85 -12.72 13.56
CA TYR A 64 -3.27 -12.41 12.20
C TYR A 64 -4.68 -11.83 12.15
N ILE A 65 -4.99 -11.18 11.02
CA ILE A 65 -6.35 -10.86 10.62
C ILE A 65 -6.67 -11.52 9.28
N ASN A 66 -7.95 -11.79 9.03
CA ASN A 66 -8.42 -12.12 7.69
C ASN A 66 -8.75 -10.82 6.96
N THR A 67 -8.10 -10.55 5.84
CA THR A 67 -8.39 -9.34 5.07
C THR A 67 -9.81 -9.40 4.51
N LEU A 68 -10.57 -8.32 4.67
CA LEU A 68 -11.95 -8.25 4.19
C LEU A 68 -12.05 -8.34 2.66
N SER A 69 -11.02 -7.89 1.95
CA SER A 69 -10.97 -7.80 0.50
C SER A 69 -10.53 -9.09 -0.19
N GLU A 70 -9.71 -9.92 0.46
CA GLU A 70 -9.10 -11.10 -0.18
C GLU A 70 -9.43 -12.39 0.56
N ASN A 71 -9.96 -12.29 1.79
CA ASN A 71 -10.17 -13.41 2.70
C ASN A 71 -8.88 -14.24 2.89
N VAL A 72 -7.74 -13.54 2.93
CA VAL A 72 -6.40 -14.12 3.12
C VAL A 72 -5.93 -13.76 4.53
N LYS A 73 -5.26 -14.69 5.19
CA LYS A 73 -4.58 -14.45 6.46
C LYS A 73 -3.41 -13.49 6.25
N VAL A 74 -3.38 -12.41 7.00
CA VAL A 74 -2.23 -11.50 7.08
C VAL A 74 -1.74 -11.49 8.51
N TYR A 75 -0.53 -11.99 8.70
CA TYR A 75 0.17 -11.95 9.97
C TYR A 75 0.73 -10.55 10.22
N PHE A 76 0.64 -10.08 11.46
CA PHE A 76 1.12 -8.74 11.84
C PHE A 76 2.63 -8.62 11.62
N ASP A 77 3.41 -9.63 12.00
CA ASP A 77 4.87 -9.63 11.85
C ASP A 77 5.29 -9.56 10.37
N ASP A 78 4.68 -10.38 9.52
CA ASP A 78 4.91 -10.35 8.06
C ASP A 78 4.61 -8.97 7.46
N TYR A 79 3.50 -8.37 7.89
CA TYR A 79 3.09 -7.04 7.45
C TYR A 79 4.08 -5.95 7.88
N TYR A 80 4.50 -5.95 9.14
CA TYR A 80 5.46 -4.97 9.65
C TYR A 80 6.84 -5.16 9.05
N GLN A 81 7.27 -6.40 8.83
CA GLN A 81 8.53 -6.70 8.13
C GLN A 81 8.49 -6.20 6.68
N PHE A 82 7.37 -6.40 5.98
CA PHE A 82 7.16 -5.85 4.65
C PHE A 82 7.29 -4.31 4.65
N LEU A 83 6.59 -3.63 5.57
CA LEU A 83 6.66 -2.17 5.67
C LEU A 83 8.07 -1.67 6.00
N SER A 84 8.82 -2.35 6.86
CA SER A 84 10.21 -2.00 7.19
C SER A 84 11.10 -2.06 5.94
N LYS A 85 11.04 -3.18 5.21
CA LYS A 85 11.80 -3.38 3.97
C LYS A 85 11.47 -2.31 2.92
N VAL A 86 10.19 -1.98 2.76
CA VAL A 86 9.75 -0.92 1.84
C VAL A 86 10.30 0.44 2.26
N TYR A 87 10.25 0.75 3.56
CA TYR A 87 10.74 2.02 4.09
C TYR A 87 12.26 2.15 3.93
N GLU A 88 13.02 1.11 4.23
CA GLU A 88 14.48 1.05 4.06
C GLU A 88 14.88 1.28 2.60
N ARG A 89 14.27 0.55 1.66
CA ARG A 89 14.50 0.74 0.23
C ARG A 89 14.15 2.15 -0.26
N CYS A 90 13.06 2.70 0.28
CA CYS A 90 12.69 4.09 -0.03
C CYS A 90 13.76 5.07 0.46
N GLN A 91 14.37 4.82 1.63
CA GLN A 91 15.45 5.67 2.14
C GLN A 91 16.70 5.58 1.25
N GLU A 92 17.13 4.37 0.89
CA GLU A 92 18.28 4.16 -0.01
C GLU A 92 18.09 4.86 -1.36
N GLU A 93 16.89 4.73 -1.95
CA GLU A 93 16.57 5.36 -3.23
C GLU A 93 16.43 6.88 -3.13
N MET A 94 15.98 7.41 -1.99
CA MET A 94 15.96 8.85 -1.74
C MET A 94 17.39 9.41 -1.72
N ASP A 95 18.30 8.76 -1.01
CA ASP A 95 19.69 9.19 -0.89
C ASP A 95 20.39 9.16 -2.26
N ASP A 96 20.17 8.10 -3.05
CA ASP A 96 20.67 7.99 -4.43
C ASP A 96 20.12 9.09 -5.35
N ILE A 97 18.81 9.37 -5.27
CA ILE A 97 18.20 10.43 -6.08
C ILE A 97 18.74 11.81 -5.69
N GLU A 98 18.91 12.08 -4.40
CA GLU A 98 19.46 13.36 -3.94
C GLU A 98 20.92 13.53 -4.38
N ALA A 99 21.73 12.48 -4.31
CA ALA A 99 23.08 12.47 -4.86
C ALA A 99 23.06 12.77 -6.38
N LYS A 100 22.21 12.08 -7.16
CA LYS A 100 22.06 12.31 -8.60
C LYS A 100 21.59 13.73 -8.92
N MET A 101 20.64 14.27 -8.16
CA MET A 101 20.14 15.64 -8.34
C MET A 101 21.23 16.67 -8.05
N SER A 102 22.03 16.47 -7.00
CA SER A 102 23.13 17.38 -6.64
C SER A 102 24.25 17.41 -7.69
N GLY A 103 24.53 16.27 -8.33
CA GLY A 103 25.51 16.15 -9.40
C GLY A 103 25.01 16.57 -10.77
N THR A 104 23.70 16.81 -10.94
CA THR A 104 23.11 17.15 -12.24
C THR A 104 23.09 18.68 -12.46
N PRO A 105 23.67 19.18 -13.56
CA PRO A 105 23.62 20.60 -13.91
C PRO A 105 22.19 21.15 -14.01
N LYS A 106 21.97 22.41 -13.57
CA LYS A 106 20.64 23.06 -13.56
C LYS A 106 20.00 23.21 -14.95
N ASN A 107 20.81 23.22 -16.00
CA ASN A 107 20.35 23.29 -17.40
C ASN A 107 19.84 21.93 -17.93
N HIS A 108 20.08 20.82 -17.22
CA HIS A 108 19.55 19.50 -17.57
C HIS A 108 18.12 19.32 -17.02
N VAL A 109 17.21 20.18 -17.51
CA VAL A 109 15.85 20.30 -17.00
C VAL A 109 15.08 18.99 -17.06
N GLU A 110 15.24 18.23 -18.14
CA GLU A 110 14.55 16.95 -18.34
C GLU A 110 14.99 15.88 -17.32
N THR A 111 16.30 15.69 -17.15
CA THR A 111 16.87 14.77 -16.15
C THR A 111 16.45 15.15 -14.73
N LEU A 112 16.52 16.44 -14.38
CA LEU A 112 16.07 16.91 -13.07
C LEU A 112 14.57 16.70 -12.87
N SER A 113 13.76 16.85 -13.92
CA SER A 113 12.30 16.61 -13.84
C SER A 113 11.99 15.13 -13.63
N TYR A 114 12.72 14.23 -14.30
CA TYR A 114 12.63 12.78 -14.08
C TYR A 114 13.00 12.41 -12.65
N LEU A 115 14.13 12.92 -12.14
CA LEU A 115 14.59 12.64 -10.77
C LEU A 115 13.60 13.17 -9.73
N ARG A 116 13.05 14.37 -9.93
CA ARG A 116 11.98 14.92 -9.08
C ARG A 116 10.72 14.07 -9.09
N ALA A 117 10.26 13.62 -10.26
CA ALA A 117 9.09 12.75 -10.35
C ALA A 117 9.31 11.45 -9.57
N ARG A 118 10.48 10.83 -9.73
CA ARG A 118 10.87 9.62 -8.98
C ARG A 118 10.92 9.89 -7.48
N LYS A 119 11.52 11.02 -7.06
CA LYS A 119 11.58 11.48 -5.67
C LYS A 119 10.19 11.57 -5.04
N ILE A 120 9.26 12.24 -5.72
CA ILE A 120 7.87 12.42 -5.25
C ILE A 120 7.19 11.06 -5.01
N ILE A 121 7.30 10.13 -5.96
CA ILE A 121 6.70 8.79 -5.84
C ILE A 121 7.26 8.07 -4.60
N ILE A 122 8.58 8.09 -4.42
CA ILE A 122 9.23 7.44 -3.27
C ILE A 122 8.84 8.11 -1.95
N GLN A 123 8.78 9.45 -1.89
CA GLN A 123 8.36 10.18 -0.71
C GLN A 123 6.92 9.83 -0.30
N ILE A 124 6.00 9.71 -1.26
CA ILE A 124 4.62 9.28 -1.00
C ILE A 124 4.61 7.87 -0.42
N THR A 125 5.37 6.95 -1.01
CA THR A 125 5.51 5.56 -0.54
C THR A 125 6.09 5.49 0.87
N GLN A 126 7.22 6.14 1.11
CA GLN A 126 7.92 6.15 2.40
C GLN A 126 7.05 6.73 3.51
N LYS A 127 6.41 7.88 3.25
CA LYS A 127 5.51 8.52 4.22
C LYS A 127 4.32 7.63 4.56
N THR A 128 3.76 6.94 3.57
CA THR A 128 2.63 6.04 3.78
C THR A 128 3.04 4.78 4.52
N ALA A 129 4.18 4.17 4.17
CA ALA A 129 4.73 3.01 4.87
C ALA A 129 4.94 3.33 6.35
N ARG A 130 5.60 4.46 6.66
CA ARG A 130 5.76 4.92 8.04
C ARG A 130 4.44 5.16 8.75
N SER A 131 3.50 5.85 8.09
CA SER A 131 2.19 6.15 8.69
C SER A 131 1.44 4.88 9.07
N PHE A 132 1.46 3.87 8.20
CA PHE A 132 0.78 2.59 8.42
C PHE A 132 1.51 1.74 9.45
N TYR A 133 2.85 1.79 9.46
CA TYR A 133 3.68 1.13 10.44
C TYR A 133 3.35 1.57 11.87
N THR A 134 3.15 2.87 12.07
CA THR A 134 2.89 3.46 13.39
C THR A 134 1.42 3.49 13.80
N ASP A 135 0.48 3.15 12.90
CA ASP A 135 -0.94 3.22 13.20
C ASP A 135 -1.39 2.01 14.01
N GLY A 136 -1.66 2.24 15.30
CA GLY A 136 -2.19 1.27 16.26
C GLY A 136 -3.68 1.41 16.55
N THR A 137 -4.40 2.20 15.76
CA THR A 137 -5.81 2.55 16.03
C THR A 137 -6.79 1.83 15.12
N ASN A 138 -6.36 1.44 13.92
CA ASN A 138 -7.23 0.88 12.90
C ASN A 138 -6.64 -0.39 12.27
N PHE A 139 -7.20 -1.55 12.60
CA PHE A 139 -6.80 -2.83 11.99
C PHE A 139 -6.97 -2.87 10.46
N GLY A 140 -7.73 -1.95 9.87
CA GLY A 140 -7.85 -1.81 8.42
C GLY A 140 -6.56 -1.39 7.72
N VAL A 141 -5.53 -0.94 8.44
CA VAL A 141 -4.20 -0.71 7.87
C VAL A 141 -3.44 -2.02 7.60
N ILE A 142 -3.74 -3.08 8.35
CA ILE A 142 -3.12 -4.40 8.17
C ILE A 142 -3.71 -5.02 6.90
N MET A 143 -2.87 -5.24 5.91
CA MET A 143 -3.30 -5.67 4.59
C MET A 143 -2.17 -6.39 3.85
N THR A 144 -2.50 -7.08 2.76
CA THR A 144 -1.47 -7.71 1.92
C THR A 144 -0.59 -6.67 1.23
N PRO A 145 0.64 -7.04 0.84
CA PRO A 145 1.50 -6.20 0.01
C PRO A 145 0.81 -5.68 -1.25
N TRP A 146 -0.02 -6.50 -1.90
CA TRP A 146 -0.80 -6.10 -3.06
C TRP A 146 -1.76 -4.95 -2.75
N CYS A 147 -2.56 -5.10 -1.68
CA CYS A 147 -3.49 -4.07 -1.25
C CYS A 147 -2.74 -2.77 -0.92
N PHE A 148 -1.61 -2.86 -0.21
CA PHE A 148 -0.76 -1.71 0.07
C PHE A 148 -0.29 -1.02 -1.23
N GLY A 149 0.17 -1.79 -2.22
CA GLY A 149 0.56 -1.26 -3.52
C GLY A 149 -0.56 -0.50 -4.23
N THR A 150 -1.81 -0.96 -4.12
CA THR A 150 -2.98 -0.23 -4.67
C THR A 150 -3.26 1.08 -3.96
N VAL A 151 -3.12 1.13 -2.63
CA VAL A 151 -3.25 2.37 -1.84
C VAL A 151 -2.19 3.39 -2.28
N ILE A 152 -0.96 2.94 -2.53
CA ILE A 152 0.12 3.84 -2.99
C ILE A 152 -0.16 4.35 -4.41
N LEU A 153 -0.62 3.49 -5.32
CA LEU A 153 -1.02 3.91 -6.67
C LEU A 153 -2.08 5.03 -6.62
N GLU A 154 -3.13 4.84 -5.81
CA GLU A 154 -4.18 5.85 -5.63
C GLU A 154 -3.62 7.15 -5.04
N LYS A 155 -2.75 7.08 -4.02
CA LYS A 155 -2.12 8.27 -3.45
C LYS A 155 -1.24 9.02 -4.45
N VAL A 156 -0.51 8.32 -5.31
CA VAL A 156 0.30 8.92 -6.38
C VAL A 156 -0.59 9.61 -7.42
N GLU A 157 -1.69 8.97 -7.83
CA GLU A 157 -2.68 9.55 -8.75
C GLU A 157 -3.32 10.82 -8.18
N ILE A 158 -3.78 10.78 -6.92
CA ILE A 158 -4.34 11.93 -6.22
C ILE A 158 -3.32 13.07 -6.14
N TYR A 159 -2.07 12.76 -5.78
CA TYR A 159 -1.02 13.78 -5.71
C TYR A 159 -0.77 14.41 -7.08
N ARG A 160 -0.66 13.59 -8.12
CA ARG A 160 -0.48 14.05 -9.50
C ARG A 160 -1.63 14.94 -9.96
N GLU A 161 -2.88 14.59 -9.65
CA GLU A 161 -4.04 15.42 -9.97
C GLU A 161 -4.01 16.77 -9.26
N ARG A 162 -3.70 16.78 -7.96
CA ARG A 162 -3.55 18.01 -7.18
C ARG A 162 -2.43 18.89 -7.74
N LEU A 163 -1.30 18.27 -8.12
CA LEU A 163 -0.18 18.95 -8.72
C LEU A 163 -0.57 19.60 -10.07
N ALA A 164 -1.34 18.90 -10.90
CA ALA A 164 -1.85 19.44 -12.16
C ALA A 164 -2.80 20.63 -11.99
N ARG A 165 -3.52 20.70 -10.85
CA ARG A 165 -4.41 21.82 -10.50
C ARG A 165 -3.69 23.00 -9.85
N GLY A 166 -2.43 22.82 -9.43
CA GLY A 166 -1.68 23.81 -8.65
C GLY A 166 -2.02 23.81 -7.15
N ASP A 167 -2.68 22.77 -6.64
CA ASP A 167 -3.10 22.64 -5.23
C ASP A 167 -1.99 22.08 -4.31
N VAL A 168 -0.74 22.13 -4.77
CA VAL A 168 0.44 21.58 -4.11
C VAL A 168 1.50 22.65 -4.04
N ASP A 169 1.80 23.08 -2.81
CA ASP A 169 2.93 23.96 -2.51
C ASP A 169 4.11 23.08 -2.06
N ASP A 170 4.96 22.70 -3.01
CA ASP A 170 6.15 21.87 -2.77
C ASP A 170 7.39 22.54 -3.37
N SER A 171 8.30 22.93 -2.48
CA SER A 171 9.59 23.54 -2.80
C SER A 171 10.46 22.74 -3.78
N ASN A 172 10.22 21.43 -3.94
CA ASN A 172 10.96 20.57 -4.86
C ASN A 172 10.46 20.67 -6.30
N ILE A 173 9.31 21.31 -6.53
CA ILE A 173 8.65 21.37 -7.83
C ILE A 173 9.05 22.68 -8.53
N PRO A 174 9.55 22.62 -9.78
CA PRO A 174 9.85 23.82 -10.54
C PRO A 174 8.57 24.58 -10.90
N GLU A 175 8.70 25.87 -11.19
CA GLU A 175 7.60 26.77 -11.57
C GLU A 175 6.71 26.21 -12.70
N PHE A 176 7.29 25.37 -13.58
CA PHE A 176 6.56 24.58 -14.57
C PHE A 176 6.65 23.07 -14.26
N ALA A 177 5.61 22.53 -13.62
CA ALA A 177 5.53 21.12 -13.22
C ALA A 177 5.21 20.14 -14.37
N TYR A 178 5.05 20.61 -15.62
CA TYR A 178 4.60 19.80 -16.75
C TYR A 178 5.45 18.53 -16.95
N TYR A 179 6.78 18.66 -17.00
CA TYR A 179 7.67 17.52 -17.19
C TYR A 179 7.64 16.56 -16.00
N VAL A 180 7.49 17.07 -14.78
CA VAL A 180 7.37 16.25 -13.57
C VAL A 180 6.10 15.41 -13.63
N ILE A 181 4.96 16.02 -13.95
CA ILE A 181 3.67 15.33 -14.10
C ILE A 181 3.76 14.25 -15.20
N ARG A 182 4.33 14.59 -16.37
CA ARG A 182 4.55 13.64 -17.46
C ARG A 182 5.34 12.41 -16.98
N TYR A 183 6.45 12.63 -16.29
CA TYR A 183 7.26 11.54 -15.80
C TYR A 183 6.60 10.74 -14.69
N MET A 184 5.83 11.38 -13.80
CA MET A 184 5.03 10.66 -12.82
C MET A 184 4.08 9.66 -13.50
N ASP A 185 3.39 10.08 -14.56
CA ASP A 185 2.48 9.22 -15.34
C ASP A 185 3.22 8.08 -16.06
N GLU A 186 4.47 8.30 -16.45
CA GLU A 186 5.26 7.29 -17.17
C GLU A 186 5.88 6.25 -16.23
N ILE A 187 6.38 6.66 -15.06
CA ILE A 187 7.33 5.83 -14.28
C ILE A 187 6.74 5.21 -13.03
N TYR A 188 5.64 5.73 -12.48
CA TYR A 188 5.12 5.34 -11.17
C TYR A 188 4.97 3.84 -10.98
N LYS A 189 4.40 3.12 -11.95
CA LYS A 189 4.23 1.67 -11.84
C LYS A 189 5.55 0.95 -11.71
N ARG A 190 6.52 1.27 -12.57
CA ARG A 190 7.84 0.63 -12.56
C ARG A 190 8.56 0.91 -11.25
N VAL A 191 8.58 2.17 -10.82
CA VAL A 191 9.20 2.57 -9.55
C VAL A 191 8.58 1.81 -8.38
N LEU A 192 7.25 1.66 -8.34
CA LEU A 192 6.58 0.92 -7.27
C LEU A 192 6.86 -0.58 -7.33
N LEU A 193 6.95 -1.18 -8.52
CA LEU A 193 7.34 -2.58 -8.66
C LEU A 193 8.75 -2.82 -8.10
N ASP A 194 9.68 -1.94 -8.43
CA ASP A 194 11.07 -2.02 -7.97
C ASP A 194 11.14 -1.88 -6.44
N ILE A 195 10.45 -0.88 -5.87
CA ILE A 195 10.43 -0.65 -4.42
C ILE A 195 9.82 -1.84 -3.67
N PHE A 196 8.70 -2.39 -4.16
CA PHE A 196 7.99 -3.49 -3.50
C PHE A 196 8.55 -4.88 -3.78
N ASP A 197 9.55 -5.02 -4.66
CA ASP A 197 10.02 -6.33 -5.17
C ASP A 197 8.92 -7.15 -5.88
N PHE A 198 7.99 -6.47 -6.54
CA PHE A 198 6.88 -7.14 -7.18
C PHE A 198 7.25 -7.63 -8.57
N PRO A 199 6.68 -8.77 -9.02
CA PRO A 199 6.85 -9.20 -10.40
C PRO A 199 6.29 -8.13 -11.35
N THR A 200 6.87 -8.02 -12.55
CA THR A 200 6.51 -6.99 -13.56
C THR A 200 5.03 -6.92 -13.91
N ASP A 201 4.30 -7.99 -13.59
CA ASP A 201 2.91 -8.21 -13.94
C ASP A 201 1.94 -7.90 -12.78
N ALA A 202 2.44 -7.58 -11.58
CA ALA A 202 1.63 -7.37 -10.38
C ALA A 202 0.60 -6.23 -10.55
N PHE A 203 0.94 -5.17 -11.29
CA PHE A 203 0.03 -4.06 -11.58
C PHE A 203 -0.70 -4.15 -12.93
N LYS A 204 -0.58 -5.26 -13.68
CA LYS A 204 -1.36 -5.47 -14.91
C LYS A 204 -2.84 -5.69 -14.60
N MET A 205 -3.17 -6.29 -13.46
CA MET A 205 -4.54 -6.49 -12.95
C MET A 205 -5.11 -5.23 -12.28
N ARG A 206 -5.02 -4.06 -12.92
CA ARG A 206 -5.42 -2.75 -12.39
C ARG A 206 -6.94 -2.56 -12.19
N TRP A 207 -7.74 -3.62 -12.15
CA TRP A 207 -9.19 -3.52 -12.30
C TRP A 207 -10.03 -4.33 -11.31
N GLN A 208 -9.46 -5.25 -10.53
CA GLN A 208 -10.29 -6.07 -9.63
C GLN A 208 -10.56 -5.39 -8.29
N TYR A 209 -9.59 -4.69 -7.69
CA TYR A 209 -9.71 -4.13 -6.34
C TYR A 209 -10.36 -2.74 -6.27
N SER A 210 -10.12 -1.88 -7.24
CA SER A 210 -10.80 -0.57 -7.35
C SER A 210 -12.27 -0.73 -7.76
N GLU A 211 -12.62 -1.72 -8.57
CA GLU A 211 -14.01 -2.16 -8.77
C GLU A 211 -14.58 -2.78 -7.49
N LEU A 212 -13.82 -3.63 -6.78
CA LEU A 212 -14.29 -4.21 -5.52
C LEU A 212 -14.60 -3.10 -4.51
N LEU A 213 -13.69 -2.15 -4.30
CA LEU A 213 -13.87 -1.00 -3.40
C LEU A 213 -15.03 -0.11 -3.85
N LYS A 214 -15.17 0.16 -5.16
CA LYS A 214 -16.34 0.89 -5.70
C LYS A 214 -17.65 0.12 -5.46
N ARG A 215 -17.65 -1.21 -5.62
CA ARG A 215 -18.81 -2.08 -5.34
C ARG A 215 -19.12 -2.11 -3.86
N TYR A 216 -18.13 -2.25 -2.98
CA TYR A 216 -18.31 -2.19 -1.53
C TYR A 216 -18.83 -0.84 -1.08
N SER A 217 -18.26 0.27 -1.58
CA SER A 217 -18.73 1.62 -1.28
C SER A 217 -20.18 1.84 -1.77
N LYS A 218 -20.53 1.28 -2.93
CA LYS A 218 -21.91 1.33 -3.46
C LYS A 218 -22.88 0.48 -2.64
N VAL A 219 -22.47 -0.72 -2.22
CA VAL A 219 -23.25 -1.60 -1.35
C VAL A 219 -23.47 -0.95 0.02
N LEU A 220 -22.42 -0.36 0.62
CA LEU A 220 -22.53 0.37 1.89
C LEU A 220 -23.47 1.57 1.77
N SER A 221 -23.34 2.35 0.69
CA SER A 221 -24.25 3.47 0.42
C SER A 221 -25.69 2.99 0.30
N ASN A 222 -25.93 1.91 -0.44
CA ASN A 222 -27.28 1.35 -0.60
C ASN A 222 -27.87 0.85 0.72
N ILE A 223 -27.09 0.14 1.55
CA ILE A 223 -27.52 -0.32 2.88
C ILE A 223 -27.87 0.87 3.77
N THR A 224 -27.04 1.92 3.74
CA THR A 224 -27.26 3.15 4.51
C THR A 224 -28.55 3.85 4.07
N THR A 225 -28.77 3.96 2.76
CA THR A 225 -30.02 4.53 2.22
C THR A 225 -31.23 3.69 2.60
N SER A 226 -31.16 2.36 2.49
CA SER A 226 -32.25 1.46 2.86
C SER A 226 -32.57 1.52 4.36
N LEU A 227 -31.57 1.55 5.23
CA LEU A 227 -31.75 1.72 6.68
C LEU A 227 -32.40 3.08 7.01
N ASN A 228 -31.94 4.15 6.36
CA ASN A 228 -32.55 5.47 6.51
C ASN A 228 -34.02 5.50 6.04
N SER A 229 -34.34 4.82 4.93
CA SER A 229 -35.72 4.68 4.46
C SER A 229 -36.59 3.91 5.47
N VAL A 230 -36.10 2.81 6.03
CA VAL A 230 -36.82 2.03 7.06
C VAL A 230 -37.00 2.85 8.35
N LEU A 231 -35.96 3.54 8.82
CA LEU A 231 -36.04 4.44 9.98
C LEU A 231 -37.06 5.56 9.78
N THR A 232 -37.12 6.12 8.58
CA THR A 232 -38.10 7.18 8.23
C THR A 232 -39.52 6.62 8.18
N MET A 233 -39.68 5.39 7.68
CA MET A 233 -40.97 4.70 7.65
C MET A 233 -41.48 4.43 9.07
N ILE A 234 -40.64 3.88 9.95
CA ILE A 234 -40.98 3.61 11.36
C ILE A 234 -41.33 4.91 12.10
N LYS A 235 -40.60 6.01 11.85
CA LYS A 235 -40.93 7.32 12.41
C LYS A 235 -42.31 7.84 11.97
N ASN A 236 -42.71 7.57 10.73
CA ASN A 236 -44.01 8.03 10.20
C ASN A 236 -45.19 7.13 10.63
N TYR A 237 -44.94 5.87 11.02
CA TYR A 237 -45.96 4.97 11.58
C TYR A 237 -46.13 5.10 13.11
N GLY A 238 -45.30 5.92 13.77
CA GLY A 238 -45.33 6.17 15.21
C GLY A 238 -46.10 7.44 15.65
N THR A 239 -46.80 8.09 14.73
CA THR A 239 -47.76 9.19 14.95
C THR A 239 -49.14 8.73 14.52
#